data_AF-A0A1Q7IP96-F1
#
_entry.id   AF-A0A1Q7IP96-F1
#
_cell.length_a   1.000
_cell.length_b   1.000
_cell.length_c   1.000
_cell.angle_alpha   90.00
_cell.angle_beta   90.00
_cell.angle_gamma   90.00
#
_symmetry.space_group_name_H-M   'P 1'
#
loop_
_entity.id
_entity.type
_entity.pdbx_description
1 polymer ?
#
loop_
_entity_poly.entity_id
_entity_poly.type
_entity_poly.pdbx_seq_one_letter_code
_entity_poly.pdbx_strand_id
1 'polypeptide(L)'
;MSGRLTNASLFLFLAIAFASGWLAFELSGQQSRAVLVLHAAAGVGIVLLVPWKSMVAKRGLRRPRVLRWASLVLAIGIAVSIVFGVLHSAGRPSVGYLTAIDFHVGAAVCVIPFLIWHLLARPIRLRATDLSRRNFLWGGLLAAGAGLGVMLLPSARRAPTGSFQAAYPVPTQWMFDSAPDINVDSWRLAVAGTTWTYADLSAYSDRVSAVIDCTGGWYSEQVWEGAFLRRLLPKGTIGSGINVRSITGYSRRFAIEDASRLLVATRVAGSALDAGHGYPVRLVVPGQRGFAWVKWVVSIEVDDTPWWWQPPFPLQ
;
A
#
# COMPACT_ATOMS: atom_id res chain seq x y z
N MET A 1 28.33 -9.74 18.00
CA MET A 1 27.96 -8.32 18.24
C MET A 1 27.62 -8.10 19.71
N SER A 2 27.84 -6.89 20.21
CA SER A 2 27.36 -6.49 21.55
C SER A 2 25.82 -6.38 21.53
N GLY A 3 25.17 -6.61 22.68
CA GLY A 3 23.70 -6.52 22.74
C GLY A 3 23.15 -5.12 22.40
N ARG A 4 23.94 -4.07 22.62
CA ARG A 4 23.59 -2.69 22.22
C ARG A 4 23.54 -2.54 20.71
N LEU A 5 24.57 -3.01 20.01
CA LEU A 5 24.62 -2.98 18.55
C LEU A 5 23.53 -3.84 17.93
N THR A 6 23.26 -5.03 18.47
CA THR A 6 22.14 -5.86 18.00
C THR A 6 20.80 -5.12 18.10
N ASN A 7 20.52 -4.44 19.22
CA ASN A 7 19.28 -3.67 19.37
C ASN A 7 19.23 -2.47 18.42
N ALA A 8 20.35 -1.77 18.23
CA ALA A 8 20.44 -0.64 17.30
C ALA A 8 20.22 -1.09 15.85
N SER A 9 20.84 -2.20 15.43
CA SER A 9 20.64 -2.77 14.10
C SER A 9 19.22 -3.28 13.88
N LEU A 10 18.61 -3.91 14.89
CA LEU A 10 17.20 -4.32 14.82
C LEU A 10 16.27 -3.12 14.66
N PHE A 11 16.50 -2.05 15.41
CA PHE A 11 15.73 -0.82 15.27
C PHE A 11 15.90 -0.22 13.88
N LEU A 12 17.13 -0.14 13.37
CA LEU A 12 17.40 0.36 12.02
C LEU A 12 16.69 -0.46 10.95
N PHE A 13 16.80 -1.79 10.97
CA PHE A 13 16.11 -2.63 9.99
C PHE A 13 14.60 -2.56 10.12
N LEU A 14 14.05 -2.46 11.33
CA LEU A 14 12.62 -2.29 11.53
C LEU A 14 12.13 -0.94 10.98
N ALA A 15 12.89 0.14 11.18
CA ALA A 15 12.60 1.44 10.61
C ALA A 15 12.66 1.43 9.08
N ILE A 16 13.67 0.79 8.49
CA ILE A 16 13.79 0.61 7.04
C ILE A 16 12.62 -0.23 6.51
N ALA A 17 12.30 -1.36 7.13
CA ALA A 17 11.18 -2.22 6.73
C ALA A 17 9.84 -1.45 6.79
N PHE A 18 9.60 -0.68 7.85
CA PHE A 18 8.37 0.12 7.97
C PHE A 18 8.30 1.21 6.89
N ALA A 19 9.36 2.02 6.73
CA ALA A 19 9.39 3.12 5.76
C ALA A 19 9.31 2.62 4.31
N SER A 20 10.06 1.57 3.97
CA SER A 20 9.99 0.92 2.65
C SER A 20 8.64 0.26 2.39
N GLY A 21 8.04 -0.37 3.40
CA GLY A 21 6.70 -0.96 3.29
C GLY A 21 5.66 0.11 2.99
N TRP A 22 5.67 1.21 3.75
CA TRP A 22 4.80 2.36 3.52
C TRP A 22 4.98 2.96 2.11
N LEU A 23 6.22 3.20 1.70
CA LEU A 23 6.53 3.76 0.38
C LEU A 23 6.11 2.82 -0.76
N ALA A 24 6.24 1.49 -0.59
CA ALA A 24 5.83 0.52 -1.59
C ALA A 24 4.30 0.52 -1.85
N PHE A 25 3.49 0.94 -0.87
CA PHE A 25 2.04 1.08 -1.03
C PHE A 25 1.67 2.23 -1.98
N GLU A 26 2.44 3.33 -1.96
CA GLU A 26 2.21 4.51 -2.78
C GLU A 26 2.73 4.34 -4.22
N LEU A 27 3.87 3.66 -4.37
CA LEU A 27 4.54 3.49 -5.66
C LEU A 27 3.93 2.37 -6.51
N SER A 28 3.94 2.56 -7.83
CA SER A 28 3.60 1.54 -8.82
C SER A 28 4.82 1.15 -9.68
N GLY A 29 4.72 0.08 -10.46
CA GLY A 29 5.73 -0.32 -11.44
C GLY A 29 7.12 -0.61 -10.85
N GLN A 30 8.18 -0.33 -11.60
CA GLN A 30 9.57 -0.70 -11.24
C GLN A 30 10.10 0.03 -9.99
N GLN A 31 9.61 1.24 -9.72
CA GLN A 31 9.98 1.97 -8.51
C GLN A 31 9.56 1.19 -7.26
N SER A 32 8.32 0.64 -7.27
CA SER A 32 7.83 -0.23 -6.21
C SER A 32 8.70 -1.49 -6.02
N ARG A 33 9.16 -2.10 -7.12
CA ARG A 33 10.03 -3.29 -7.05
C ARG A 33 11.33 -3.03 -6.31
N ALA A 34 12.01 -1.92 -6.61
CA ALA A 34 13.26 -1.57 -5.95
C ALA A 34 13.07 -1.39 -4.44
N VAL A 35 11.98 -0.70 -4.05
CA VAL A 35 11.61 -0.50 -2.64
C VAL A 35 11.26 -1.82 -1.95
N LEU A 36 10.58 -2.75 -2.63
CA LEU A 36 10.26 -4.06 -2.08
C LEU A 36 11.49 -4.97 -1.90
N VAL A 37 12.52 -4.84 -2.74
CA VAL A 37 13.80 -5.54 -2.53
C VAL A 37 14.48 -5.02 -1.25
N LEU A 38 14.50 -3.70 -1.04
CA LEU A 38 15.00 -3.10 0.20
C LEU A 38 14.18 -3.56 1.42
N HIS A 39 12.86 -3.58 1.29
CA HIS A 39 11.95 -4.06 2.33
C HIS A 39 12.24 -5.53 2.70
N ALA A 40 12.37 -6.40 1.70
CA ALA A 40 12.72 -7.81 1.91
C ALA A 40 14.11 -7.96 2.57
N ALA A 41 15.10 -7.19 2.13
CA ALA A 41 16.43 -7.20 2.73
C ALA A 41 16.39 -6.78 4.21
N ALA A 42 15.59 -5.76 4.55
CA ALA A 42 15.40 -5.36 5.94
C ALA A 42 14.76 -6.48 6.78
N GLY A 43 13.73 -7.15 6.26
CA GLY A 43 13.12 -8.33 6.88
C GLY A 43 14.13 -9.47 7.11
N VAL A 44 14.94 -9.80 6.11
CA VAL A 44 16.01 -10.80 6.24
C VAL A 44 17.05 -10.37 7.28
N GLY A 45 17.44 -9.10 7.30
CA GLY A 45 18.35 -8.54 8.31
C GLY A 45 17.84 -8.71 9.75
N ILE A 46 16.53 -8.53 9.96
CA ILE A 46 15.88 -8.81 11.26
C ILE A 46 16.02 -10.28 11.63
N VAL A 47 15.73 -11.20 10.69
CA VAL A 47 15.86 -12.65 10.90
C VAL A 47 17.30 -13.05 11.23
N LEU A 48 18.28 -12.53 10.49
CA LEU A 48 19.70 -12.80 10.72
C LEU A 48 20.16 -12.34 12.11
N LEU A 49 19.53 -11.32 12.69
CA LEU A 49 19.85 -10.84 14.05
C LEU A 49 19.18 -11.64 15.18
N VAL A 50 18.24 -12.54 14.87
CA VAL A 50 17.50 -13.34 15.88
C VAL A 50 18.43 -14.14 16.80
N PRO A 51 19.48 -14.84 16.34
CA PRO A 51 20.38 -15.59 17.22
C PRO A 51 21.00 -14.70 18.31
N TRP A 52 21.52 -13.52 17.93
CA TRP A 52 22.10 -12.56 18.88
C TRP A 52 21.04 -11.96 19.81
N LYS A 53 19.87 -11.62 19.27
CA LYS A 53 18.77 -11.08 20.06
C LYS A 53 18.26 -12.08 21.09
N SER A 54 18.22 -13.37 20.75
CA SER A 54 17.78 -14.43 21.65
C SER A 54 18.69 -14.54 22.88
N MET A 55 20.01 -14.40 22.70
CA MET A 55 20.98 -14.40 23.81
C MET A 55 20.74 -13.24 24.78
N VAL A 56 20.44 -12.05 24.27
CA VAL A 56 20.11 -10.86 25.08
C VAL A 56 18.75 -11.02 25.75
N ALA A 57 17.76 -11.54 25.03
CA ALA A 57 16.39 -11.73 25.51
C ALA A 57 16.33 -12.76 26.65
N LYS A 58 17.02 -13.90 26.53
CA LYS A 58 17.10 -14.92 27.59
C LYS A 58 17.61 -14.35 28.92
N ARG A 59 18.65 -13.51 28.88
CA ARG A 59 19.18 -12.82 30.08
C ARG A 59 18.18 -11.82 30.65
N GLY A 60 17.42 -11.13 29.79
CA GLY A 60 16.40 -10.16 30.19
C GLY A 60 15.13 -10.80 30.79
N LEU A 61 14.73 -11.97 30.31
CA LEU A 61 13.56 -12.72 30.79
C LEU A 61 13.74 -13.24 32.21
N ARG A 62 14.97 -13.58 32.61
CA ARG A 62 15.30 -14.02 33.97
C ARG A 62 15.11 -12.95 35.05
N ARG A 63 14.96 -11.67 34.70
CA ARG A 63 14.80 -10.57 35.66
C ARG A 63 13.34 -10.12 35.76
N PRO A 64 12.72 -10.07 36.97
CA PRO A 64 11.36 -9.55 37.16
C PRO A 64 11.28 -8.13 36.60
N ARG A 65 10.36 -7.91 35.66
CA ARG A 65 10.20 -6.63 34.97
C ARG A 65 8.73 -6.37 34.73
N VAL A 66 8.34 -5.12 34.95
CA VAL A 66 7.01 -4.60 34.64
C VAL A 66 6.77 -4.68 33.12
N LEU A 67 5.54 -5.02 32.71
CA LEU A 67 5.10 -5.09 31.30
C LEU A 67 5.95 -6.00 30.39
N ARG A 68 6.44 -7.14 30.91
CA ARG A 68 7.12 -8.17 30.09
C ARG A 68 6.29 -8.65 28.91
N TRP A 69 4.97 -8.80 29.10
CA TRP A 69 4.03 -9.24 28.08
C TRP A 69 4.07 -8.34 26.84
N ALA A 70 4.23 -7.02 26.99
CA ALA A 70 4.31 -6.08 25.88
C ALA A 70 5.52 -6.34 24.96
N SER A 71 6.65 -6.80 25.54
CA SER A 71 7.81 -7.23 24.73
C SER A 71 7.58 -8.56 24.01
N LEU A 72 6.75 -9.44 24.57
CA LEU A 72 6.37 -10.71 23.93
C LEU A 72 5.40 -10.44 22.77
N VAL A 73 4.40 -9.59 22.98
CA VAL A 73 3.46 -9.15 21.92
C VAL A 73 4.23 -8.53 20.76
N LEU A 74 5.18 -7.62 21.03
CA LEU A 74 6.05 -7.05 20.00
C LEU A 74 6.81 -8.14 19.22
N ALA A 75 7.44 -9.09 19.92
CA ALA A 75 8.21 -10.15 19.27
C ALA A 75 7.32 -11.09 18.43
N ILE A 76 6.14 -11.46 18.95
CA ILE A 76 5.18 -12.31 18.25
C ILE A 76 4.63 -11.59 17.02
N GLY A 77 4.22 -10.32 17.14
CA GLY A 77 3.70 -9.56 16.00
C GLY A 77 4.72 -9.36 14.89
N ILE A 78 6.00 -9.10 15.24
CA ILE A 78 7.09 -9.07 14.24
C ILE A 78 7.25 -10.44 13.55
N ALA A 79 7.22 -11.53 14.32
CA ALA A 79 7.33 -12.88 13.77
C ALA A 79 6.16 -13.23 12.84
N VAL A 80 4.93 -12.91 13.25
CA VAL A 80 3.72 -13.06 12.43
C VAL A 80 3.88 -12.27 11.13
N SER A 81 4.26 -11.00 11.21
CA SER A 81 4.48 -10.17 10.02
C SER A 81 5.50 -10.82 9.07
N ILE A 82 6.68 -11.22 9.56
CA ILE A 82 7.71 -11.87 8.72
C ILE A 82 7.19 -13.18 8.08
N VAL A 83 6.54 -14.04 8.86
CA VAL A 83 6.01 -15.32 8.36
C VAL A 83 5.03 -15.09 7.22
N PHE A 84 4.07 -14.19 7.39
CA PHE A 84 3.09 -13.89 6.35
C PHE A 84 3.68 -13.16 5.15
N GLY A 85 4.71 -12.34 5.33
CA GLY A 85 5.47 -11.74 4.21
C GLY A 85 6.20 -12.79 3.37
N VAL A 86 6.75 -13.83 4.02
CA VAL A 86 7.36 -14.98 3.34
C VAL A 86 6.29 -15.84 2.64
N LEU A 87 5.15 -16.10 3.29
CA LEU A 87 4.03 -16.84 2.67
C LEU A 87 3.51 -16.14 1.41
N HIS A 88 3.33 -14.82 1.47
CA HIS A 88 2.98 -14.00 0.31
C HIS A 88 4.03 -14.14 -0.79
N SER A 89 5.32 -14.02 -0.43
CA SER A 89 6.43 -14.18 -1.37
C SER A 89 6.52 -15.59 -1.98
N ALA A 90 6.10 -16.61 -1.24
CA ALA A 90 6.10 -18.00 -1.67
C ALA A 90 4.91 -18.37 -2.58
N GLY A 91 3.99 -17.45 -2.88
CA GLY A 91 2.82 -17.76 -3.71
C GLY A 91 1.65 -18.34 -2.94
N ARG A 92 1.56 -18.07 -1.63
CA ARG A 92 0.40 -18.44 -0.79
C ARG A 92 -0.32 -17.17 -0.32
N PRO A 93 -0.94 -16.40 -1.24
CA PRO A 93 -1.51 -15.09 -0.92
C PRO A 93 -2.79 -15.15 -0.10
N SER A 94 -3.46 -16.30 -0.01
CA SER A 94 -4.76 -16.43 0.68
C SER A 94 -4.67 -17.39 1.87
N VAL A 95 -5.31 -17.03 2.96
CA VAL A 95 -5.33 -17.74 4.25
C VAL A 95 -6.76 -17.69 4.78
N GLY A 96 -7.59 -18.61 4.28
CA GLY A 96 -9.04 -18.54 4.48
C GLY A 96 -9.61 -17.32 3.73
N TYR A 97 -10.38 -16.49 4.45
CA TYR A 97 -11.00 -15.29 3.90
C TYR A 97 -10.04 -14.08 3.82
N LEU A 98 -8.95 -14.10 4.58
CA LEU A 98 -7.96 -13.02 4.60
C LEU A 98 -6.76 -13.36 3.73
N THR A 99 -6.03 -12.35 3.29
CA THR A 99 -4.80 -12.51 2.54
C THR A 99 -3.57 -12.56 3.45
N ALA A 100 -2.48 -13.15 2.98
CA ALA A 100 -1.20 -13.11 3.65
C ALA A 100 -0.70 -11.67 3.83
N ILE A 101 -0.99 -10.76 2.88
CA ILE A 101 -0.62 -9.35 3.03
C ILE A 101 -1.45 -8.65 4.12
N ASP A 102 -2.72 -9.02 4.33
CA ASP A 102 -3.54 -8.50 5.43
C ASP A 102 -2.92 -8.84 6.79
N PHE A 103 -2.49 -10.09 6.98
CA PHE A 103 -1.79 -10.50 8.20
C PHE A 103 -0.43 -9.84 8.34
N HIS A 104 0.33 -9.72 7.25
CA HIS A 104 1.66 -9.10 7.25
C HIS A 104 1.60 -7.64 7.71
N VAL A 105 0.71 -6.86 7.08
CA VAL A 105 0.53 -5.42 7.31
C VAL A 105 -0.21 -5.16 8.61
N GLY A 106 -1.29 -5.90 8.87
CA GLY A 106 -2.06 -5.79 10.11
C GLY A 106 -1.19 -6.04 11.34
N ALA A 107 -0.34 -7.08 11.31
CA ALA A 107 0.61 -7.33 12.40
C ALA A 107 1.63 -6.19 12.54
N ALA A 108 2.16 -5.66 11.43
CA ALA A 108 3.11 -4.55 11.46
C ALA A 108 2.51 -3.27 12.07
N VAL A 109 1.26 -2.94 11.75
CA VAL A 109 0.53 -1.79 12.33
C VAL A 109 0.25 -2.03 13.81
N CYS A 110 -0.25 -3.21 14.18
CA CYS A 110 -0.58 -3.55 15.56
C CYS A 110 0.64 -3.50 16.51
N VAL A 111 1.87 -3.72 16.02
CA VAL A 111 3.08 -3.66 16.86
C VAL A 111 3.62 -2.25 17.09
N ILE A 112 3.16 -1.22 16.38
CA ILE A 112 3.63 0.17 16.52
C ILE A 112 3.57 0.67 17.97
N PRO A 113 2.44 0.62 18.70
CA PRO A 113 2.38 1.11 20.07
C PRO A 113 3.32 0.34 21.01
N PHE A 114 3.49 -0.98 20.79
CA PHE A 114 4.42 -1.80 21.57
C PHE A 114 5.88 -1.47 21.27
N LEU A 115 6.20 -1.14 20.02
CA LEU A 115 7.52 -0.69 19.62
C LEU A 115 7.85 0.66 20.26
N ILE A 116 6.94 1.64 20.19
CA ILE A 116 7.11 2.95 20.81
C ILE A 116 7.34 2.79 22.31
N TRP A 117 6.48 2.03 22.99
CA TRP A 117 6.65 1.71 24.40
C TRP A 117 8.01 1.04 24.67
N HIS A 118 8.43 0.08 23.84
CA HIS A 118 9.70 -0.62 24.02
C HIS A 118 10.89 0.34 23.92
N LEU A 119 10.85 1.29 22.98
CA LEU A 119 11.91 2.29 22.78
C LEU A 119 11.99 3.27 23.96
N LEU A 120 10.84 3.72 24.47
CA LEU A 120 10.77 4.62 25.64
C LEU A 120 11.20 3.92 26.93
N ALA A 121 10.70 2.70 27.16
CA ALA A 121 11.00 1.93 28.36
C ALA A 121 12.43 1.36 28.34
N ARG A 122 13.06 1.22 27.16
CA ARG A 122 14.36 0.55 26.97
C ARG A 122 15.26 1.29 25.98
N PRO A 123 15.69 2.52 26.32
CA PRO A 123 16.46 3.36 25.41
C PRO A 123 17.80 2.72 25.06
N ILE A 124 18.17 2.81 23.78
CA ILE A 124 19.43 2.32 23.25
C ILE A 124 20.51 3.38 23.51
N ARG A 125 21.50 3.06 24.35
CA ARG A 125 22.62 3.97 24.65
C ARG A 125 23.89 3.51 23.94
N LEU A 126 24.13 4.04 22.74
CA LEU A 126 25.36 3.77 21.98
C LEU A 126 26.59 4.41 22.67
N ARG A 127 27.76 3.80 22.49
CA ARG A 127 29.05 4.33 22.98
C ARG A 127 30.00 4.56 21.81
N ALA A 128 30.95 5.49 21.95
CA ALA A 128 31.99 5.72 20.95
C ALA A 128 32.76 4.43 20.60
N THR A 129 32.98 3.54 21.57
CA THR A 129 33.62 2.22 21.36
C THR A 129 32.81 1.29 20.45
N ASP A 130 31.52 1.55 20.26
CA ASP A 130 30.69 0.78 19.34
C ASP A 130 30.98 1.18 17.87
N LEU A 131 31.56 2.36 17.61
CA LEU A 131 32.08 2.81 16.30
C LEU A 131 33.51 2.31 16.09
N SER A 132 33.64 1.03 15.73
CA SER A 132 34.93 0.42 15.43
C SER A 132 34.95 -0.15 14.01
N ARG A 133 36.16 -0.25 13.42
CA ARG A 133 36.37 -0.93 12.11
C ARG A 133 35.75 -2.33 12.10
N ARG A 134 35.92 -3.08 13.19
CA ARG A 134 35.32 -4.41 13.37
C ARG A 134 33.80 -4.35 13.23
N ASN A 135 33.14 -3.44 13.95
CA ASN A 135 31.68 -3.35 13.91
C ASN A 135 31.16 -2.83 12.57
N PHE A 136 31.90 -1.95 11.90
CA PHE A 136 31.61 -1.52 10.54
C PHE A 136 31.63 -2.72 9.57
N LEU A 137 32.67 -3.56 9.62
CA LEU A 137 32.77 -4.78 8.81
C LEU A 137 31.63 -5.77 9.12
N TRP A 138 31.27 -5.96 10.40
CA TRP A 138 30.12 -6.78 10.76
C TRP A 138 28.79 -6.21 10.24
N GLY A 139 28.62 -4.89 10.26
CA GLY A 139 27.45 -4.23 9.66
C GLY A 139 27.39 -4.44 8.15
N GLY A 140 28.51 -4.28 7.46
CA GLY A 140 28.62 -4.57 6.02
C GLY A 140 28.32 -6.03 5.69
N LEU A 141 28.87 -6.98 6.45
CA LEU A 141 28.59 -8.41 6.27
C LEU A 141 27.10 -8.72 6.51
N LEU A 142 26.49 -8.10 7.51
CA LEU A 142 25.06 -8.27 7.78
C LEU A 142 24.20 -7.71 6.66
N ALA A 143 24.53 -6.53 6.12
CA ALA A 143 23.82 -5.93 5.00
C ALA A 143 23.99 -6.77 3.72
N ALA A 144 25.21 -7.24 3.42
CA ALA A 144 25.47 -8.12 2.30
C ALA A 144 24.74 -9.47 2.44
N GLY A 145 24.78 -10.07 3.63
CA GLY A 145 24.04 -11.29 3.93
C GLY A 145 22.53 -11.12 3.82
N ALA A 146 22.00 -9.96 4.23
CA ALA A 146 20.60 -9.62 4.03
C ALA A 146 20.23 -9.52 2.55
N GLY A 147 21.05 -8.84 1.73
CA GLY A 147 20.86 -8.75 0.28
C GLY A 147 20.92 -10.10 -0.42
N LEU A 148 21.93 -10.92 -0.11
CA LEU A 148 22.03 -12.29 -0.63
C LEU A 148 20.86 -13.17 -0.17
N GLY A 149 20.42 -13.02 1.08
CA GLY A 149 19.29 -13.77 1.61
C GLY A 149 17.98 -13.48 0.87
N VAL A 150 17.77 -12.26 0.34
CA VAL A 150 16.61 -11.96 -0.52
C VAL A 150 16.61 -12.84 -1.78
N MET A 151 17.78 -13.11 -2.38
CA MET A 151 17.89 -13.97 -3.56
C MET A 151 17.55 -15.44 -3.27
N LEU A 152 17.60 -15.84 -2.00
CA LEU A 152 17.27 -17.20 -1.54
C LEU A 152 15.81 -17.33 -1.11
N LEU A 153 15.05 -16.24 -1.03
CA LEU A 153 13.64 -16.29 -0.65
C LEU A 153 12.82 -16.95 -1.78
N PRO A 154 11.83 -17.79 -1.42
CA PRO A 154 10.83 -18.24 -2.39
C PRO A 154 10.20 -17.05 -3.09
N SER A 155 10.15 -17.09 -4.43
CA SER A 155 9.61 -15.99 -5.22
C SER A 155 8.68 -16.51 -6.30
N ALA A 156 7.38 -16.52 -6.01
CA ALA A 156 6.34 -16.68 -7.02
C ALA A 156 6.33 -15.52 -8.03
N ARG A 157 5.76 -15.75 -9.22
CA ARG A 157 5.54 -14.69 -10.21
C ARG A 157 4.51 -13.69 -9.70
N ARG A 158 4.87 -12.41 -9.70
CA ARG A 158 4.09 -11.29 -9.19
C ARG A 158 4.34 -10.04 -10.03
N ALA A 159 3.45 -9.06 -9.94
CA ALA A 159 3.72 -7.72 -10.42
C ALA A 159 4.93 -7.10 -9.69
N PRO A 160 5.56 -6.05 -10.25
CA PRO A 160 6.63 -5.29 -9.59
C PRO A 160 6.29 -4.82 -8.16
N THR A 161 5.01 -4.62 -7.88
CA THR A 161 4.43 -4.19 -6.60
C THR A 161 4.18 -5.34 -5.62
N GLY A 162 4.51 -6.58 -6.00
CA GLY A 162 4.25 -7.76 -5.17
C GLY A 162 2.80 -8.25 -5.24
N SER A 163 1.97 -7.73 -6.13
CA SER A 163 0.59 -8.21 -6.31
C SER A 163 0.52 -9.48 -7.17
N PHE A 164 -0.48 -10.33 -6.91
CA PHE A 164 -0.80 -11.52 -7.72
C PHE A 164 -1.90 -11.23 -8.75
N GLN A 165 -1.81 -11.87 -9.92
CA GLN A 165 -2.81 -11.68 -10.96
C GLN A 165 -4.15 -12.32 -10.57
N ALA A 166 -5.22 -11.56 -10.69
CA ALA A 166 -6.60 -12.03 -10.63
C ALA A 166 -7.22 -11.97 -12.04
N ALA A 167 -8.06 -12.97 -12.36
CA ALA A 167 -8.76 -13.03 -13.65
C ALA A 167 -9.71 -11.84 -13.86
N TYR A 168 -10.28 -11.33 -12.77
CA TYR A 168 -11.17 -10.17 -12.76
C TYR A 168 -10.87 -9.30 -11.54
N PRO A 169 -11.15 -7.98 -11.56
CA PRO A 169 -10.92 -7.13 -10.40
C PRO A 169 -11.68 -7.63 -9.18
N VAL A 170 -10.97 -7.87 -8.08
CA VAL A 170 -11.62 -8.27 -6.83
C VAL A 170 -12.35 -7.04 -6.26
N PRO A 171 -13.64 -7.15 -5.86
CA PRO A 171 -14.34 -6.05 -5.20
C PRO A 171 -13.71 -5.72 -3.84
N THR A 172 -12.72 -4.84 -3.82
CA THR A 172 -12.07 -4.34 -2.59
C THR A 172 -12.57 -2.95 -2.25
N GLN A 173 -12.90 -2.70 -0.99
CA GLN A 173 -13.30 -1.39 -0.48
C GLN A 173 -12.21 -0.78 0.40
N TRP A 174 -12.18 0.55 0.47
CA TRP A 174 -11.21 1.23 1.30
C TRP A 174 -11.64 1.19 2.77
N MET A 175 -10.85 0.57 3.63
CA MET A 175 -11.06 0.46 5.07
C MET A 175 -12.48 -0.02 5.42
N PHE A 176 -13.38 0.90 5.77
CA PHE A 176 -14.73 0.61 6.25
C PHE A 176 -15.83 1.00 5.24
N ASP A 177 -15.46 1.33 4.00
CA ASP A 177 -16.45 1.64 2.96
C ASP A 177 -17.29 0.42 2.57
N SER A 178 -18.55 0.63 2.25
CA SER A 178 -19.46 -0.38 1.72
C SER A 178 -20.01 0.06 0.37
N ALA A 179 -20.43 -0.89 -0.45
CA ALA A 179 -21.05 -0.54 -1.72
C ALA A 179 -22.41 0.13 -1.45
N PRO A 180 -22.61 1.40 -1.84
CA PRO A 180 -23.88 2.09 -1.68
C PRO A 180 -24.93 1.50 -2.62
N ASP A 181 -26.17 1.52 -2.19
CA ASP A 181 -27.33 1.26 -3.06
C ASP A 181 -27.66 2.55 -3.84
N ILE A 182 -27.41 2.54 -5.15
CA ILE A 182 -27.56 3.71 -6.01
C ILE A 182 -28.70 3.49 -6.97
N ASN A 183 -29.74 4.33 -6.87
CA ASN A 183 -30.72 4.48 -7.93
C ASN A 183 -30.12 5.30 -9.08
N VAL A 184 -29.87 4.65 -10.21
CA VAL A 184 -29.23 5.26 -11.38
C VAL A 184 -30.08 6.37 -12.03
N ASP A 185 -31.40 6.32 -11.91
CA ASP A 185 -32.31 7.29 -12.54
C ASP A 185 -32.24 8.66 -11.88
N SER A 186 -31.95 8.69 -10.57
CA SER A 186 -31.75 9.92 -9.79
C SER A 186 -30.28 10.29 -9.62
N TRP A 187 -29.34 9.36 -9.86
CA TRP A 187 -27.91 9.62 -9.77
C TRP A 187 -27.44 10.63 -10.82
N ARG A 188 -26.52 11.52 -10.42
CA ARG A 188 -25.91 12.52 -11.30
C ARG A 188 -24.42 12.65 -11.01
N LEU A 189 -23.64 12.95 -12.04
CA LEU A 189 -22.24 13.34 -11.93
C LEU A 189 -22.10 14.82 -12.28
N ALA A 190 -21.55 15.61 -11.36
CA ALA A 190 -21.12 16.98 -11.64
C ALA A 190 -19.66 16.98 -12.14
N VAL A 191 -19.40 17.56 -13.31
CA VAL A 191 -18.05 17.76 -13.87
C VAL A 191 -17.87 19.22 -14.20
N ALA A 192 -17.01 19.92 -13.45
CA ALA A 192 -16.71 21.34 -13.65
C ALA A 192 -17.97 22.21 -13.87
N GLY A 193 -19.00 21.99 -13.03
CA GLY A 193 -20.28 22.72 -13.09
C GLY A 193 -21.30 22.19 -14.10
N THR A 194 -20.96 21.20 -14.92
CA THR A 194 -21.90 20.53 -15.84
C THR A 194 -22.41 19.22 -15.25
N THR A 195 -23.72 18.99 -15.30
CA THR A 195 -24.34 17.77 -14.76
C THR A 195 -24.55 16.73 -15.86
N TRP A 196 -24.16 15.50 -15.58
CA TRP A 196 -24.25 14.36 -16.49
C TRP A 196 -25.12 13.25 -15.88
N THR A 197 -25.96 12.63 -16.70
CA THR A 197 -26.70 11.41 -16.35
C THR A 197 -25.90 10.17 -16.71
N TYR A 198 -26.31 9.00 -16.19
CA TYR A 198 -25.70 7.73 -16.62
C TYR A 198 -25.95 7.45 -18.11
N ALA A 199 -27.14 7.82 -18.64
CA ALA A 199 -27.44 7.69 -20.06
C ALA A 199 -26.45 8.49 -20.92
N ASP A 200 -26.14 9.73 -20.53
CA ASP A 200 -25.17 10.57 -21.25
C ASP A 200 -23.77 9.94 -21.26
N LEU A 201 -23.31 9.43 -20.11
CA LEU A 201 -21.97 8.87 -19.96
C LEU A 201 -21.82 7.48 -20.60
N SER A 202 -22.86 6.65 -20.52
CA SER A 202 -22.85 5.29 -21.08
C SER A 202 -22.92 5.25 -22.60
N ALA A 203 -23.24 6.39 -23.24
CA ALA A 203 -23.16 6.60 -24.68
C ALA A 203 -21.72 6.75 -25.20
N TYR A 204 -20.75 7.06 -24.33
CA TYR A 204 -19.34 7.07 -24.70
C TYR A 204 -18.75 5.66 -24.74
N SER A 205 -17.84 5.45 -25.69
CA SER A 205 -17.18 4.17 -25.96
C SER A 205 -15.65 4.29 -26.04
N ASP A 206 -15.07 5.32 -25.40
CA ASP A 206 -13.61 5.44 -25.28
C ASP A 206 -13.09 4.25 -24.48
N ARG A 207 -11.99 3.64 -24.93
CA ARG A 207 -11.41 2.44 -24.32
C ARG A 207 -9.97 2.65 -23.89
N VAL A 208 -9.61 2.03 -22.77
CA VAL A 208 -8.21 1.92 -22.31
C VAL A 208 -7.98 0.54 -21.69
N SER A 209 -6.89 -0.13 -22.09
CA SER A 209 -6.38 -1.27 -21.32
C SER A 209 -5.59 -0.73 -20.15
N ALA A 210 -5.99 -1.08 -18.93
CA ALA A 210 -5.33 -0.58 -17.73
C ALA A 210 -5.28 -1.65 -16.63
N VAL A 211 -4.13 -1.70 -15.96
CA VAL A 211 -3.90 -2.54 -14.79
C VAL A 211 -4.39 -1.81 -13.55
N ILE A 212 -5.41 -2.37 -12.89
CA ILE A 212 -5.74 -2.00 -11.51
C ILE A 212 -4.90 -2.87 -10.58
N ASP A 213 -4.07 -2.23 -9.77
CA ASP A 213 -3.15 -2.91 -8.85
C ASP A 213 -3.44 -2.48 -7.41
N CYS A 214 -4.04 -3.41 -6.66
CA CYS A 214 -4.55 -3.16 -5.32
C CYS A 214 -3.46 -3.31 -4.27
N THR A 215 -3.54 -2.49 -3.21
CA THR A 215 -2.73 -2.63 -2.00
C THR A 215 -3.05 -3.88 -1.19
N GLY A 216 -4.20 -4.53 -1.45
CA GLY A 216 -4.54 -5.86 -0.94
C GLY A 216 -3.84 -7.02 -1.63
N GLY A 217 -2.80 -6.77 -2.44
CA GLY A 217 -1.91 -7.82 -2.95
C GLY A 217 -2.41 -8.56 -4.20
N TRP A 218 -3.34 -7.95 -4.95
CA TRP A 218 -3.82 -8.48 -6.21
C TRP A 218 -3.81 -7.39 -7.30
N TYR A 219 -3.67 -7.79 -8.56
CA TYR A 219 -3.83 -6.91 -9.71
C TYR A 219 -4.66 -7.58 -10.80
N SER A 220 -5.28 -6.80 -11.66
CA SER A 220 -5.98 -7.30 -12.84
C SER A 220 -5.83 -6.31 -13.99
N GLU A 221 -5.53 -6.81 -15.19
CA GLU A 221 -5.53 -6.02 -16.42
C GLU A 221 -6.89 -6.18 -17.09
N GLN A 222 -7.55 -5.07 -17.38
CA GLN A 222 -8.87 -5.07 -17.99
C GLN A 222 -8.98 -3.98 -19.05
N VAL A 223 -9.88 -4.19 -20.01
CA VAL A 223 -10.35 -3.13 -20.90
C VAL A 223 -11.47 -2.38 -20.19
N TRP A 224 -11.25 -1.09 -19.96
CA TRP A 224 -12.22 -0.17 -19.38
C TRP A 224 -12.83 0.69 -20.48
N GLU A 225 -14.13 0.99 -20.35
CA GLU A 225 -14.85 1.78 -21.33
C GLU A 225 -15.70 2.88 -20.66
N GLY A 226 -15.73 4.06 -21.29
CA GLY A 226 -16.46 5.22 -20.84
C GLY A 226 -16.06 6.49 -21.60
N ALA A 227 -15.95 7.62 -20.89
CA ALA A 227 -15.54 8.89 -21.47
C ALA A 227 -14.17 9.33 -20.90
N PHE A 228 -13.22 9.69 -21.76
CA PHE A 228 -12.00 10.36 -21.26
C PHE A 228 -12.37 11.70 -20.62
N LEU A 229 -11.83 11.98 -19.42
CA LEU A 229 -12.22 13.15 -18.63
C LEU A 229 -12.05 14.46 -19.41
N ARG A 230 -11.00 14.59 -20.22
CA ARG A 230 -10.79 15.75 -21.11
C ARG A 230 -11.99 16.09 -22.01
N ARG A 231 -12.85 15.12 -22.34
CA ARG A 231 -14.03 15.31 -23.20
C ARG A 231 -15.24 15.85 -22.43
N LEU A 232 -15.25 15.66 -21.12
CA LEU A 232 -16.31 16.11 -20.22
C LEU A 232 -16.02 17.50 -19.66
N LEU A 233 -14.75 17.93 -19.68
CA LEU A 233 -14.35 19.26 -19.25
C LEU A 233 -14.71 20.33 -20.30
N PRO A 234 -15.18 21.51 -19.87
CA PRO A 234 -15.35 22.66 -20.76
C PRO A 234 -14.05 23.03 -21.49
N LYS A 235 -14.16 23.50 -22.73
CA LYS A 235 -12.99 23.99 -23.48
C LYS A 235 -12.36 25.17 -22.73
N GLY A 236 -11.03 25.17 -22.64
CA GLY A 236 -10.30 26.22 -21.93
C GLY A 236 -10.41 26.14 -20.40
N THR A 237 -10.75 24.98 -19.84
CA THR A 237 -10.65 24.73 -18.40
C THR A 237 -9.21 24.97 -17.94
N ILE A 238 -9.03 25.88 -16.97
CA ILE A 238 -7.76 26.22 -16.35
C ILE A 238 -7.86 25.87 -14.87
N GLY A 239 -6.80 25.28 -14.32
CA GLY A 239 -6.65 24.97 -12.91
C GLY A 239 -5.34 24.21 -12.69
N SER A 240 -5.01 23.94 -11.44
CA SER A 240 -3.80 23.19 -11.08
C SER A 240 -4.08 21.73 -10.67
N GLY A 241 -5.34 21.42 -10.33
CA GLY A 241 -5.70 20.07 -9.91
C GLY A 241 -7.16 19.73 -10.19
N ILE A 242 -7.41 18.41 -10.20
CA ILE A 242 -8.71 17.80 -10.38
C ILE A 242 -9.05 17.05 -9.09
N ASN A 243 -10.14 17.41 -8.43
CA ASN A 243 -10.65 16.68 -7.27
C ASN A 243 -11.81 15.77 -7.67
N VAL A 244 -11.66 14.46 -7.47
CA VAL A 244 -12.68 13.46 -7.80
C VAL A 244 -13.25 12.91 -6.50
N ARG A 245 -14.57 13.03 -6.33
CA ARG A 245 -15.29 12.68 -5.10
C ARG A 245 -16.33 11.58 -5.35
N SER A 246 -16.32 10.59 -4.47
CA SER A 246 -17.32 9.53 -4.32
C SER A 246 -18.53 10.02 -3.51
N ILE A 247 -19.69 9.41 -3.72
CA ILE A 247 -20.85 9.56 -2.84
C ILE A 247 -20.55 9.22 -1.37
N THR A 248 -19.55 8.36 -1.13
CA THR A 248 -19.14 7.92 0.21
C THR A 248 -18.27 8.93 0.97
N GLY A 249 -18.00 10.10 0.38
CA GLY A 249 -17.09 11.10 0.93
C GLY A 249 -15.63 10.93 0.50
N TYR A 250 -15.26 9.71 0.07
CA TYR A 250 -13.94 9.40 -0.47
C TYR A 250 -13.55 10.34 -1.61
N SER A 251 -12.34 10.90 -1.57
CA SER A 251 -11.85 11.79 -2.63
C SER A 251 -10.37 11.61 -2.92
N ARG A 252 -9.99 11.88 -4.17
CA ARG A 252 -8.60 11.90 -4.62
C ARG A 252 -8.35 13.06 -5.58
N ARG A 253 -7.15 13.63 -5.47
CA ARG A 253 -6.69 14.73 -6.34
C ARG A 253 -5.71 14.22 -7.41
N PHE A 254 -5.80 14.80 -8.60
CA PHE A 254 -4.96 14.51 -9.76
C PHE A 254 -4.47 15.81 -10.41
N ALA A 255 -3.40 15.74 -11.19
CA ALA A 255 -2.91 16.89 -11.92
C ALA A 255 -3.86 17.21 -13.08
N ILE A 256 -4.05 18.49 -13.44
CA ILE A 256 -4.94 18.85 -14.56
C ILE A 256 -4.45 18.25 -15.88
N GLU A 257 -3.12 18.12 -16.03
CA GLU A 257 -2.44 17.54 -17.18
C GLU A 257 -2.80 16.06 -17.37
N ASP A 258 -3.27 15.39 -16.32
CA ASP A 258 -3.69 14.00 -16.37
C ASP A 258 -5.10 13.82 -16.97
N ALA A 259 -5.88 14.87 -17.18
CA ALA A 259 -7.27 14.78 -17.67
C ALA A 259 -7.41 13.96 -18.97
N SER A 260 -6.38 13.91 -19.82
CA SER A 260 -6.40 13.13 -21.06
C SER A 260 -6.20 11.64 -20.87
N ARG A 261 -5.62 11.20 -19.74
CA ARG A 261 -5.42 9.78 -19.41
C ARG A 261 -6.42 9.22 -18.39
N LEU A 262 -7.16 10.11 -17.71
CA LEU A 262 -8.22 9.73 -16.79
C LEU A 262 -9.48 9.34 -17.57
N LEU A 263 -10.04 8.18 -17.26
CA LEU A 263 -11.28 7.69 -17.88
C LEU A 263 -12.39 7.65 -16.81
N VAL A 264 -13.52 8.29 -17.11
CA VAL A 264 -14.77 8.17 -16.36
C VAL A 264 -15.50 6.96 -16.93
N ALA A 265 -15.30 5.81 -16.29
CA ALA A 265 -15.69 4.51 -16.80
C ALA A 265 -17.09 4.10 -16.33
N THR A 266 -17.86 3.51 -17.25
CA THR A 266 -19.19 2.90 -17.02
C THR A 266 -19.17 1.39 -17.24
N ARG A 267 -18.13 0.87 -17.91
CA ARG A 267 -17.99 -0.55 -18.26
C ARG A 267 -16.58 -1.07 -18.01
N VAL A 268 -16.49 -2.36 -17.76
CA VAL A 268 -15.24 -3.12 -17.62
C VAL A 268 -15.44 -4.50 -18.25
N ALA A 269 -14.44 -4.97 -19.01
CA ALA A 269 -14.47 -6.26 -19.69
C ALA A 269 -15.73 -6.50 -20.55
N GLY A 270 -16.27 -5.44 -21.16
CA GLY A 270 -17.45 -5.50 -22.03
C GLY A 270 -18.81 -5.44 -21.31
N SER A 271 -18.83 -5.46 -19.98
CA SER A 271 -20.05 -5.38 -19.17
C SER A 271 -20.17 -4.04 -18.44
N ALA A 272 -21.39 -3.64 -18.09
CA ALA A 272 -21.59 -2.56 -17.14
C ALA A 272 -20.89 -2.87 -15.81
N LEU A 273 -20.41 -1.83 -15.12
CA LEU A 273 -19.88 -1.98 -13.77
C LEU A 273 -20.94 -2.63 -12.86
N ASP A 274 -20.51 -3.44 -11.91
CA ASP A 274 -21.35 -3.82 -10.78
C ASP A 274 -21.19 -2.84 -9.61
N ALA A 275 -22.05 -2.97 -8.59
CA ALA A 275 -22.01 -2.11 -7.41
C ALA A 275 -20.65 -2.17 -6.69
N GLY A 276 -20.00 -3.33 -6.65
CA GLY A 276 -18.69 -3.52 -6.02
C GLY A 276 -17.53 -2.87 -6.78
N HIS A 277 -17.64 -2.74 -8.11
CA HIS A 277 -16.64 -2.06 -8.94
C HIS A 277 -16.89 -0.57 -9.17
N GLY A 278 -18.00 -0.04 -8.65
CA GLY A 278 -18.27 1.40 -8.67
C GLY A 278 -19.42 1.82 -9.59
N TYR A 279 -20.35 0.92 -9.93
CA TYR A 279 -21.57 1.30 -10.65
C TYR A 279 -22.29 2.46 -9.95
N PRO A 280 -22.75 3.51 -10.66
CA PRO A 280 -22.81 3.60 -12.13
C PRO A 280 -21.52 4.08 -12.80
N VAL A 281 -20.64 4.76 -12.07
CA VAL A 281 -19.42 5.37 -12.60
C VAL A 281 -18.25 5.27 -11.64
N ARG A 282 -17.09 4.87 -12.17
CA ARG A 282 -15.80 4.94 -11.48
C ARG A 282 -14.78 5.75 -12.29
N LEU A 283 -13.78 6.27 -11.60
CA LEU A 283 -12.56 6.77 -12.21
C LEU A 283 -11.59 5.61 -12.47
N VAL A 284 -11.02 5.59 -13.67
CA VAL A 284 -9.92 4.72 -14.08
C VAL A 284 -8.67 5.56 -14.24
N VAL A 285 -7.60 5.17 -13.54
CA VAL A 285 -6.37 5.95 -13.40
C VAL A 285 -5.15 5.09 -13.77
N PRO A 286 -4.86 4.92 -15.07
CA PRO A 286 -3.75 4.08 -15.52
C PRO A 286 -2.42 4.46 -14.87
N GLY A 287 -1.64 3.46 -14.46
CA GLY A 287 -0.33 3.64 -13.83
C GLY A 287 -0.38 4.00 -12.35
N GLN A 288 -1.55 4.22 -11.75
CA GLN A 288 -1.69 4.49 -10.32
C GLN A 288 -2.23 3.27 -9.55
N ARG A 289 -1.92 3.20 -8.25
CA ARG A 289 -2.41 2.18 -7.32
C ARG A 289 -3.93 2.24 -7.18
N GLY A 290 -4.56 1.11 -6.83
CA GLY A 290 -6.01 0.94 -6.82
C GLY A 290 -6.79 1.95 -5.98
N PHE A 291 -6.20 2.46 -4.88
CA PHE A 291 -6.80 3.53 -4.06
C PHE A 291 -6.78 4.92 -4.73
N ALA A 292 -6.26 5.05 -5.95
CA ALA A 292 -6.47 6.24 -6.79
C ALA A 292 -7.76 6.13 -7.61
N TRP A 293 -8.32 4.92 -7.76
CA TRP A 293 -9.41 4.66 -8.70
C TRP A 293 -10.77 4.81 -8.01
N VAL A 294 -11.17 6.07 -7.78
CA VAL A 294 -12.39 6.47 -7.07
C VAL A 294 -13.62 5.77 -7.67
N LYS A 295 -14.42 5.13 -6.82
CA LYS A 295 -15.70 4.49 -7.20
C LYS A 295 -16.87 5.42 -6.89
N TRP A 296 -18.03 5.15 -7.48
CA TRP A 296 -19.30 5.85 -7.19
C TRP A 296 -19.17 7.37 -7.29
N VAL A 297 -18.51 7.83 -8.35
CA VAL A 297 -18.12 9.22 -8.51
C VAL A 297 -19.37 10.10 -8.62
N VAL A 298 -19.40 11.22 -7.90
CA VAL A 298 -20.51 12.19 -7.96
C VAL A 298 -20.06 13.61 -8.28
N SER A 299 -18.78 13.94 -8.04
CA SER A 299 -18.19 15.24 -8.39
C SER A 299 -16.78 15.09 -8.95
N ILE A 300 -16.49 15.87 -10.01
CA ILE A 300 -15.17 16.12 -10.56
C ILE A 300 -15.01 17.64 -10.68
N GLU A 301 -14.24 18.22 -9.76
CA GLU A 301 -13.98 19.65 -9.68
C GLU A 301 -12.58 19.96 -10.19
N VAL A 302 -12.42 21.12 -10.83
CA VAL A 302 -11.11 21.66 -11.21
C VAL A 302 -10.90 22.93 -10.40
N ASP A 303 -9.74 23.01 -9.75
CA ASP A 303 -9.39 24.13 -8.88
C ASP A 303 -7.86 24.38 -8.88
N ASP A 304 -7.38 25.40 -8.17
CA ASP A 304 -5.96 25.80 -8.11
C ASP A 304 -5.14 25.02 -7.06
N THR A 305 -5.76 24.12 -6.32
CA THR A 305 -5.08 23.28 -5.33
C THR A 305 -4.31 22.16 -6.05
N PRO A 306 -2.99 22.05 -5.84
CA PRO A 306 -2.20 21.07 -6.57
C PRO A 306 -2.55 19.63 -6.16
N TRP A 307 -2.26 18.68 -7.05
CA TRP A 307 -2.60 17.26 -6.85
C TRP A 307 -1.94 16.63 -5.62
N TRP A 308 -0.75 17.11 -5.22
CA TRP A 308 -0.02 16.60 -4.06
C TRP A 308 -0.51 17.18 -2.73
N TRP A 309 -1.42 18.17 -2.76
CA TRP A 309 -2.07 18.69 -1.56
C TRP A 309 -3.24 17.79 -1.14
N GLN A 310 -2.90 16.55 -0.80
CA GLN A 310 -3.80 15.54 -0.26
C GLN A 310 -2.98 14.60 0.64
N PRO A 311 -3.60 13.95 1.63
CA PRO A 311 -2.95 12.86 2.34
C PRO A 311 -2.47 11.77 1.35
N PRO A 312 -1.33 11.10 1.62
CA PRO A 312 -0.83 10.03 0.75
C PRO A 312 -1.84 8.88 0.61
N PHE A 313 -2.60 8.63 1.67
CA PHE A 313 -3.71 7.69 1.71
C PHE A 313 -5.01 8.39 2.05
N PRO A 314 -6.13 8.00 1.42
CA PRO A 314 -7.42 8.63 1.65
C PRO A 314 -7.85 8.51 3.11
N LEU A 315 -8.17 9.66 3.69
CA LEU A 315 -8.90 9.77 4.95
C LEU A 315 -10.38 9.82 4.55
N GLN A 316 -11.17 8.84 4.97
CA GLN A 316 -12.63 8.86 4.77
C GLN A 316 -13.24 10.06 5.49
#